data_AF-K2FAF9-F1
#
_entry.id   AF-K2FAF9-F1
#
_cell.length_a   1.000
_cell.length_b   1.000
_cell.length_c   1.000
_cell.angle_alpha   90.00
_cell.angle_beta   90.00
_cell.angle_gamma   90.00
#
_symmetry.space_group_name_H-M   'P 1'
#
loop_
_entity.id
_entity.type
_entity.pdbx_description
1 polymer ?
#
loop_
_entity_poly.entity_id
_entity_poly.type
_entity_poly.pdbx_seq_one_letter_code
_entity_poly.pdbx_strand_id
1 'polypeptide(L)'
;MQDSGSALMGIGIASGENRAAEAAKAAINSPLLELSIDGAKGVLFNISGSSDLGMLEINEAANIITESIDPNAKVIFGAVVDDQVKKGEIIITVVATGFDAEKTTENPMVNRSSVIRTQTIEAIAEKEEQKEEQEFAESITFPMKKILEPKMIIEEKIQPRIVNHAMEVKEKEEDDELEIPAFIRRKMEK
;
A
#
# COMPACT_ATOMS: atom_id res chain seq x y z
N MET A 1 11.53 3.40 9.05
CA MET A 1 12.31 2.54 8.15
C MET A 1 13.15 3.46 7.27
N GLN A 2 14.35 3.83 7.73
CA GLN A 2 15.26 4.71 6.97
C GLN A 2 16.19 3.83 6.13
N ASP A 3 16.58 4.31 4.95
CA ASP A 3 17.54 3.68 4.04
C ASP A 3 17.22 2.22 3.64
N SER A 4 15.93 1.85 3.61
CA SER A 4 15.48 0.47 3.32
C SER A 4 15.30 0.17 1.82
N GLY A 5 15.69 1.11 0.95
CA GLY A 5 15.62 0.95 -0.50
C GLY A 5 14.18 0.94 -1.04
N SER A 6 13.95 0.15 -2.08
CA SER A 6 12.64 -0.01 -2.71
C SER A 6 11.61 -0.54 -1.72
N ALA A 7 10.38 -0.01 -1.82
CA ALA A 7 9.26 -0.40 -0.99
C ALA A 7 8.06 -0.80 -1.86
N LEU A 8 7.31 -1.79 -1.38
CA LEU A 8 6.07 -2.25 -1.96
C LEU A 8 4.97 -2.16 -0.91
N MET A 9 3.76 -1.79 -1.34
CA MET A 9 2.62 -1.59 -0.45
C MET A 9 1.45 -2.44 -0.91
N GLY A 10 0.83 -3.15 0.02
CA GLY A 10 -0.36 -3.95 -0.21
C GLY A 10 -1.46 -3.57 0.77
N ILE A 11 -2.71 -3.54 0.30
CA ILE A 11 -3.88 -3.29 1.14
C ILE A 11 -4.88 -4.41 0.93
N GLY A 12 -5.40 -4.95 2.02
CA GLY A 12 -6.44 -5.96 2.04
C GLY A 12 -7.58 -5.55 2.96
N ILE A 13 -8.81 -5.77 2.51
CA ILE A 13 -10.03 -5.49 3.27
C ILE A 13 -10.86 -6.75 3.24
N ALA A 14 -11.35 -7.18 4.39
CA ALA A 14 -12.28 -8.29 4.47
C ALA A 14 -13.23 -8.14 5.66
N SER A 15 -14.29 -8.95 5.64
CA SER A 15 -15.35 -8.93 6.64
C SER A 15 -15.87 -10.33 6.90
N GLY A 16 -16.46 -10.58 8.07
CA GLY A 16 -16.98 -11.89 8.46
C GLY A 16 -16.07 -12.64 9.45
N GLU A 17 -16.25 -13.95 9.58
CA GLU A 17 -15.59 -14.77 10.62
C GLU A 17 -14.09 -14.97 10.36
N ASN A 18 -13.70 -15.12 9.09
CA ASN A 18 -12.30 -15.28 8.67
C ASN A 18 -11.69 -13.97 8.14
N ARG A 19 -12.24 -12.81 8.55
CA ARG A 19 -11.86 -11.50 8.02
C ARG A 19 -10.36 -11.20 8.16
N ALA A 20 -9.72 -11.66 9.23
CA ALA A 20 -8.29 -11.44 9.44
C ALA A 20 -7.45 -12.18 8.38
N ALA A 21 -7.70 -13.47 8.19
CA ALA A 21 -6.99 -14.28 7.21
C ALA A 21 -7.22 -13.83 5.78
N GLU A 22 -8.48 -13.50 5.44
CA GLU A 22 -8.83 -13.02 4.11
C GLU A 22 -8.21 -11.65 3.82
N ALA A 23 -8.27 -10.71 4.77
CA ALA A 23 -7.64 -9.40 4.61
C ALA A 23 -6.12 -9.53 4.49
N ALA A 24 -5.48 -10.41 5.26
CA ALA A 24 -4.04 -10.64 5.16
C ALA A 24 -3.66 -11.19 3.78
N LYS A 25 -4.39 -12.21 3.30
CA LYS A 25 -4.20 -12.78 1.96
C LYS A 25 -4.44 -11.76 0.86
N ALA A 26 -5.44 -10.90 1.01
CA ALA A 26 -5.71 -9.82 0.06
C ALA A 26 -4.59 -8.77 0.07
N ALA A 27 -4.03 -8.44 1.24
CA ALA A 27 -2.95 -7.48 1.36
C ALA A 27 -1.66 -7.98 0.69
N ILE A 28 -1.27 -9.23 0.91
CA ILE A 28 -0.06 -9.83 0.31
C ILE A 28 -0.18 -10.10 -1.19
N ASN A 29 -1.40 -10.17 -1.73
CA ASN A 29 -1.68 -10.37 -3.15
C ASN A 29 -2.31 -9.12 -3.80
N SER A 30 -2.15 -7.96 -3.17
CA SER A 30 -2.77 -6.72 -3.63
C SER A 30 -2.18 -6.29 -4.98
N PRO A 31 -2.97 -5.76 -5.93
CA PRO A 31 -2.47 -5.28 -7.23
C PRO A 31 -1.44 -4.15 -7.15
N LEU A 32 -1.32 -3.50 -6.00
CA LEU A 32 -0.30 -2.48 -5.71
C LEU A 32 1.10 -3.10 -5.47
N LEU A 33 1.16 -4.42 -5.34
CA LEU A 33 2.40 -5.19 -5.27
C LEU A 33 2.78 -5.59 -6.70
N GLU A 34 3.71 -4.84 -7.30
CA GLU A 34 4.26 -5.18 -8.62
C GLU A 34 5.06 -6.50 -8.59
N LEU A 35 5.59 -6.84 -7.41
CA LEU A 35 6.33 -8.07 -7.12
C LEU A 35 5.77 -8.68 -5.83
N SER A 36 5.87 -10.00 -5.70
CA SER A 36 5.56 -10.70 -4.45
C SER A 36 6.36 -10.11 -3.29
N ILE A 37 5.79 -10.12 -2.08
CA ILE A 37 6.49 -9.69 -0.85
C ILE A 37 7.58 -10.66 -0.38
N ASP A 38 7.77 -11.76 -1.11
CA ASP A 38 8.82 -12.75 -0.86
C ASP A 38 10.22 -12.10 -0.95
N GLY A 39 11.08 -12.45 0.00
CA GLY A 39 12.43 -11.89 0.10
C GLY A 39 12.51 -10.46 0.66
N ALA A 40 11.41 -9.88 1.16
CA ALA A 40 11.47 -8.61 1.87
C ALA A 40 12.24 -8.74 3.20
N LYS A 41 13.31 -7.96 3.37
CA LYS A 41 14.12 -7.95 4.61
C LYS A 41 13.50 -7.14 5.75
N GLY A 42 12.55 -6.25 5.43
CA GLY A 42 11.85 -5.44 6.41
C GLY A 42 10.38 -5.29 6.05
N VAL A 43 9.49 -5.59 7.00
CA VAL A 43 8.05 -5.52 6.80
C VAL A 43 7.42 -4.73 7.93
N LEU A 44 6.59 -3.76 7.56
CA LEU A 44 5.70 -3.04 8.47
C LEU A 44 4.27 -3.33 8.06
N PHE A 45 3.43 -3.77 8.99
CA PHE A 45 2.01 -3.88 8.70
C PHE A 45 1.16 -3.30 9.82
N ASN A 46 0.00 -2.77 9.44
CA ASN A 46 -0.97 -2.24 10.36
C ASN A 46 -2.32 -2.94 10.14
N ILE A 47 -2.96 -3.30 11.24
CA ILE A 47 -4.31 -3.88 11.26
C ILE A 47 -5.23 -2.82 11.86
N SER A 48 -6.15 -2.32 11.05
CA SER A 48 -7.20 -1.40 11.48
C SER A 48 -8.52 -2.17 11.55
N GLY A 49 -9.18 -2.12 12.70
CA GLY A 49 -10.50 -2.72 12.90
C GLY A 49 -11.36 -1.85 13.78
N SER A 50 -12.64 -2.19 13.90
CA SER A 50 -13.53 -1.54 14.84
C SER A 50 -13.23 -1.99 16.28
N SER A 51 -14.07 -1.58 17.24
CA SER A 51 -14.00 -2.01 18.64
C SER A 51 -14.15 -3.53 18.86
N ASP A 52 -14.45 -4.29 17.81
CA ASP A 52 -14.54 -5.74 17.81
C ASP A 52 -13.26 -6.46 17.35
N LEU A 53 -12.15 -5.73 17.14
CA LEU A 53 -10.86 -6.32 16.77
C LEU A 53 -10.27 -7.13 17.93
N GLY A 54 -10.10 -8.43 17.73
CA GLY A 54 -9.59 -9.37 18.72
C GLY A 54 -8.10 -9.71 18.56
N MET A 55 -7.47 -10.15 19.65
CA MET A 55 -6.07 -10.64 19.64
C MET A 55 -5.88 -11.89 18.76
N LEU A 56 -6.90 -12.74 18.65
CA LEU A 56 -6.85 -13.94 17.81
C LEU A 56 -6.71 -13.57 16.32
N GLU A 57 -7.48 -12.57 15.90
CA GLU A 57 -7.47 -12.04 14.53
C GLU A 57 -6.13 -11.40 14.19
N ILE A 58 -5.58 -10.61 15.12
CA ILE A 58 -4.25 -10.00 14.97
C ILE A 58 -3.18 -11.09 14.79
N ASN A 59 -3.23 -12.14 15.61
CA ASN A 59 -2.27 -13.24 15.53
C ASN A 59 -2.39 -14.02 14.21
N GLU A 60 -3.62 -14.31 13.77
CA GLU A 60 -3.87 -15.02 12.51
C GLU A 60 -3.33 -14.23 11.31
N ALA A 61 -3.64 -12.94 11.23
CA ALA A 61 -3.12 -12.06 10.19
C ALA A 61 -1.59 -11.96 10.22
N ALA A 62 -1.01 -11.81 11.41
CA ALA A 62 0.44 -11.74 11.57
C ALA A 62 1.12 -13.02 11.05
N ASN A 63 0.60 -14.20 11.40
CA ASN A 63 1.17 -15.48 10.96
C ASN A 63 1.19 -15.57 9.43
N ILE A 64 0.08 -15.28 8.76
CA ILE A 64 -0.03 -15.34 7.29
C ILE A 64 0.96 -14.40 6.62
N ILE A 65 1.11 -13.18 7.13
CA ILE A 65 2.07 -12.20 6.59
C ILE A 65 3.50 -12.69 6.82
N THR A 66 3.83 -13.19 8.01
CA THR A 66 5.18 -13.67 8.33
C THR A 66 5.58 -14.94 7.59
N GLU A 67 4.62 -15.80 7.22
CA GLU A 67 4.86 -16.98 6.40
C GLU A 67 5.22 -16.64 4.95
N SER A 68 4.85 -15.46 4.49
CA SER A 68 5.00 -15.02 3.10
C SER A 68 6.28 -14.20 2.85
N ILE A 69 7.12 -14.01 3.87
CA ILE A 69 8.30 -13.12 3.85
C ILE A 69 9.56 -13.88 4.28
N ASP A 70 10.73 -13.23 4.21
CA ASP A 70 11.99 -13.86 4.64
C ASP A 70 11.96 -14.22 6.14
N PRO A 71 12.38 -15.44 6.55
CA PRO A 71 12.40 -15.84 7.96
C PRO A 71 13.26 -14.97 8.88
N ASN A 72 14.22 -14.24 8.32
CA ASN A 72 15.10 -13.31 9.03
C ASN A 72 14.68 -11.85 8.85
N ALA A 73 13.50 -11.60 8.26
CA ALA A 73 12.98 -10.26 8.07
C ALA A 73 12.70 -9.57 9.41
N LYS A 74 12.97 -8.25 9.45
CA LYS A 74 12.52 -7.41 10.56
C LYS A 74 11.05 -7.08 10.39
N VAL A 75 10.22 -7.56 11.31
CA VAL A 75 8.77 -7.34 11.28
C VAL A 75 8.35 -6.31 12.33
N ILE A 76 7.56 -5.32 11.91
CA ILE A 76 6.93 -4.33 12.78
C ILE A 76 5.43 -4.41 12.54
N PHE A 77 4.66 -4.74 13.58
CA PHE A 77 3.20 -4.78 13.49
C PHE A 77 2.58 -3.64 14.32
N GLY A 78 1.48 -3.12 13.81
CA GLY A 78 0.59 -2.19 14.50
C GLY A 78 -0.84 -2.72 14.49
N ALA A 79 -1.59 -2.43 15.55
CA ALA A 79 -3.02 -2.65 15.60
C ALA A 79 -3.68 -1.37 16.11
N VAL A 80 -4.69 -0.90 15.39
CA VAL A 80 -5.41 0.34 15.69
C VAL A 80 -6.89 0.04 15.69
N VAL A 81 -7.56 0.48 16.75
CA VAL A 81 -9.02 0.53 16.80
C VAL A 81 -9.44 1.86 16.19
N ASP A 82 -10.17 1.79 15.08
CA ASP A 82 -10.64 2.95 14.34
C ASP A 82 -12.18 2.89 14.21
N ASP A 83 -12.84 3.91 14.77
CA ASP A 83 -14.31 4.04 14.75
C ASP A 83 -14.85 4.31 13.33
N GLN A 84 -14.00 4.67 12.37
CA GLN A 84 -14.38 4.81 10.96
C GLN A 84 -14.51 3.45 10.25
N VAL A 85 -13.89 2.39 10.78
CA VAL A 85 -13.99 1.04 10.23
C VAL A 85 -15.31 0.42 10.67
N LYS A 86 -16.03 -0.18 9.72
CA LYS A 86 -17.32 -0.81 10.01
C LYS A 86 -17.14 -1.99 10.95
N LYS A 87 -18.12 -2.21 11.83
CA LYS A 87 -18.17 -3.40 12.67
C LYS A 87 -18.14 -4.66 11.79
N GLY A 88 -17.30 -5.63 12.14
CA GLY A 88 -17.11 -6.84 11.35
C GLY A 88 -16.15 -6.70 10.16
N GLU A 89 -15.56 -5.52 9.93
CA GLU A 89 -14.58 -5.26 8.85
C GLU A 89 -13.17 -5.09 9.44
N ILE A 90 -12.16 -5.56 8.72
CA ILE A 90 -10.74 -5.33 9.04
C ILE A 90 -10.04 -4.84 7.77
N ILE A 91 -9.17 -3.85 7.94
CA ILE A 91 -8.29 -3.33 6.91
C ILE A 91 -6.85 -3.63 7.34
N ILE A 92 -6.11 -4.33 6.48
CA ILE A 92 -4.71 -4.63 6.68
C ILE A 92 -3.89 -3.91 5.62
N THR A 93 -2.92 -3.13 6.08
CA THR A 93 -1.98 -2.42 5.23
C THR A 93 -0.59 -3.00 5.48
N VAL A 94 0.07 -3.47 4.44
CA VAL A 94 1.43 -4.04 4.49
C VAL A 94 2.36 -3.15 3.68
N VAL A 95 3.54 -2.89 4.23
CA VAL A 95 4.64 -2.18 3.58
C VAL A 95 5.88 -3.06 3.70
N ALA A 96 6.32 -3.59 2.57
CA ALA A 96 7.52 -4.43 2.46
C ALA A 96 8.68 -3.60 1.89
N THR A 97 9.88 -3.81 2.40
CA THR A 97 11.10 -3.06 2.06
C THR A 97 12.31 -3.97 2.07
N GLY A 98 13.42 -3.50 1.49
CA GLY A 98 14.69 -4.24 1.52
C GLY A 98 14.72 -5.44 0.59
N PHE A 99 14.08 -5.31 -0.58
CA PHE A 99 14.19 -6.29 -1.67
C PHE A 99 15.61 -6.27 -2.26
N ASP A 100 16.18 -7.45 -2.50
CA ASP A 100 17.49 -7.55 -3.16
C ASP A 100 17.37 -7.19 -4.66
N ALA A 101 18.04 -6.10 -5.05
CA ALA A 101 18.00 -5.55 -6.41
C ALA A 101 18.60 -6.49 -7.48
N GLU A 102 19.30 -7.56 -7.09
CA GLU A 102 19.96 -8.47 -8.04
C GLU A 102 19.02 -9.45 -8.73
N LYS A 103 17.75 -9.60 -8.27
CA LYS A 103 16.80 -10.56 -8.88
C LYS A 103 15.95 -9.97 -10.03
N THR A 104 16.11 -8.69 -10.38
CA THR A 104 15.21 -7.99 -11.33
C THR A 104 15.74 -7.93 -12.77
N THR A 105 16.93 -8.44 -13.08
CA THR A 105 17.54 -8.32 -14.42
C THR A 105 17.79 -9.66 -15.12
N GLU A 106 16.74 -10.38 -15.49
CA GLU A 106 16.84 -11.55 -16.37
C GLU A 106 15.69 -11.54 -17.39
N ASN A 107 15.72 -10.59 -18.32
CA ASN A 107 14.98 -10.73 -19.58
C ASN A 107 15.93 -10.45 -20.74
N PRO A 108 16.61 -11.47 -21.30
CA PRO A 108 17.54 -11.28 -22.40
C PRO A 108 16.74 -10.98 -23.67
N MET A 109 16.60 -9.70 -23.97
CA MET A 109 16.03 -9.22 -25.22
C MET A 109 16.86 -9.75 -26.39
N VAL A 110 16.23 -10.56 -27.23
CA VAL A 110 16.80 -11.25 -28.39
C VAL A 110 17.45 -10.24 -29.33
N ASN A 111 18.78 -10.28 -29.40
CA ASN A 111 19.58 -9.53 -30.36
C ASN A 111 19.59 -10.28 -31.70
N ARG A 112 18.80 -9.83 -32.68
CA ARG A 112 18.86 -10.30 -34.06
C ARG A 112 19.17 -9.14 -34.99
N SER A 113 20.46 -8.86 -35.15
CA SER A 113 20.98 -8.09 -36.28
C SER A 113 22.17 -8.79 -36.90
N SER A 114 22.04 -9.11 -38.20
CA SER A 114 23.05 -9.31 -39.26
C SER A 114 22.79 -10.59 -40.08
N VAL A 115 22.93 -10.74 -41.40
CA VAL A 115 23.27 -9.86 -42.55
C VAL A 115 22.98 -10.70 -43.85
N ILE A 116 22.21 -10.14 -44.80
CA ILE A 116 22.40 -10.03 -46.29
C ILE A 116 22.51 -11.26 -47.26
N ARG A 117 21.62 -11.25 -48.30
CA ARG A 117 21.70 -11.69 -49.76
C ARG A 117 21.81 -13.18 -50.14
N THR A 118 21.30 -13.74 -51.25
CA THR A 118 20.77 -13.28 -52.56
C THR A 118 19.79 -14.34 -53.14
N GLN A 119 18.85 -13.84 -53.97
CA GLN A 119 17.86 -14.44 -54.87
C GLN A 119 18.17 -15.79 -55.58
N THR A 120 17.14 -16.65 -55.71
CA THR A 120 16.74 -17.37 -56.96
C THR A 120 15.26 -17.82 -56.91
N ILE A 121 14.43 -17.12 -57.68
CA ILE A 121 13.36 -17.54 -58.62
C ILE A 121 12.57 -18.87 -58.37
N GLU A 122 11.28 -18.64 -58.07
CA GLU A 122 10.03 -19.24 -58.60
C GLU A 122 9.52 -20.67 -58.27
N ALA A 123 8.20 -20.65 -57.98
CA ALA A 123 7.16 -21.64 -58.19
C ALA A 123 6.97 -22.75 -57.15
N ILE A 124 5.94 -22.58 -56.31
CA ILE A 124 4.82 -23.50 -55.98
C ILE A 124 3.85 -22.62 -55.15
N ALA A 125 2.83 -22.03 -55.77
CA ALA A 125 1.46 -22.53 -55.86
C ALA A 125 0.70 -22.48 -54.51
N GLU A 126 -0.04 -21.37 -54.35
CA GLU A 126 -1.39 -21.25 -53.79
C GLU A 126 -1.99 -22.48 -53.08
N LYS A 127 -2.17 -22.38 -51.76
CA LYS A 127 -3.48 -22.40 -51.09
C LYS A 127 -3.35 -22.41 -49.57
N GLU A 128 -4.33 -21.78 -48.94
CA GLU A 128 -4.72 -21.91 -47.52
C GLU A 128 -3.84 -21.18 -46.49
N GLU A 129 -4.24 -19.94 -46.17
CA GLU A 129 -4.34 -19.40 -44.80
C GLU A 129 -4.68 -17.90 -44.84
N GLN A 130 -5.90 -17.57 -45.25
CA GLN A 130 -6.49 -16.24 -45.01
C GLN A 130 -7.97 -16.40 -44.70
N LYS A 131 -8.27 -16.77 -43.44
CA LYS A 131 -9.62 -16.63 -42.89
C LYS A 131 -9.64 -16.70 -41.36
N GLU A 132 -8.94 -15.81 -40.66
CA GLU A 132 -9.20 -15.64 -39.21
C GLU A 132 -8.78 -14.30 -38.57
N GLU A 133 -8.46 -13.25 -39.32
CA GLU A 133 -8.04 -11.96 -38.73
C GLU A 133 -8.93 -10.75 -39.08
N GLN A 134 -10.16 -11.00 -39.52
CA GLN A 134 -11.17 -9.96 -39.72
C GLN A 134 -12.43 -10.25 -38.91
N GLU A 135 -12.32 -10.15 -37.57
CA GLU A 135 -13.52 -9.96 -36.73
C GLU A 135 -13.29 -9.33 -35.34
N PHE A 136 -12.16 -8.64 -35.11
CA PHE A 136 -11.93 -7.94 -33.82
C PHE A 136 -11.58 -6.45 -33.93
N ALA A 137 -11.78 -5.83 -35.09
CA ALA A 137 -11.49 -4.41 -35.31
C ALA A 137 -12.76 -3.55 -35.51
N GLU A 138 -13.90 -3.97 -34.96
CA GLU A 138 -15.14 -3.17 -35.01
C GLU A 138 -15.91 -3.19 -33.69
N SER A 139 -15.24 -2.77 -32.62
CA SER A 139 -15.78 -2.07 -31.44
C SER A 139 -14.58 -1.83 -30.53
N ILE A 140 -14.04 -0.62 -30.39
CA ILE A 140 -14.60 0.47 -29.61
C ILE A 140 -13.91 1.75 -30.08
N THR A 141 -14.60 2.59 -30.86
CA THR A 141 -14.19 3.97 -31.13
C THR A 141 -14.85 4.88 -30.09
N PHE A 142 -14.11 5.21 -29.03
CA PHE A 142 -14.56 6.23 -28.07
C PHE A 142 -14.57 7.61 -28.77
N PRO A 143 -15.69 8.36 -28.76
CA PRO A 143 -15.70 9.71 -29.30
C PRO A 143 -14.89 10.63 -28.37
N MET A 144 -13.79 11.16 -28.89
CA MET A 144 -12.96 12.17 -28.22
C MET A 144 -13.79 13.45 -28.03
N LYS A 145 -14.34 13.63 -26.83
CA LYS A 145 -15.03 14.86 -26.45
C LYS A 145 -13.98 15.96 -26.31
N LYS A 146 -14.11 17.01 -27.14
CA LYS A 146 -13.29 18.22 -27.15
C LYS A 146 -13.16 18.76 -25.72
N ILE A 147 -11.94 18.71 -25.18
CA ILE A 147 -11.58 19.27 -23.88
C ILE A 147 -11.76 20.79 -23.99
N LEU A 148 -12.80 21.32 -23.35
CA LEU A 148 -12.91 22.74 -23.07
C LEU A 148 -11.91 23.04 -21.94
N GLU A 149 -11.01 23.98 -22.18
CA GLU A 149 -9.99 24.42 -21.24
C GLU A 149 -10.60 24.71 -19.86
N PRO A 150 -10.06 24.16 -18.75
CA PRO A 150 -10.55 24.49 -17.43
C PRO A 150 -10.23 25.95 -17.13
N LYS A 151 -11.27 26.80 -17.08
CA LYS A 151 -11.15 28.15 -16.50
C LYS A 151 -10.80 27.99 -15.02
N MET A 152 -9.68 28.58 -14.60
CA MET A 152 -9.42 28.87 -13.19
C MET A 152 -10.59 29.67 -12.63
N ILE A 153 -11.38 29.06 -11.75
CA ILE A 153 -12.25 29.78 -10.82
C ILE A 153 -11.51 29.76 -9.49
N ILE A 154 -10.59 30.71 -9.31
CA ILE A 154 -10.07 31.06 -7.99
C ILE A 154 -10.37 32.54 -7.82
N GLU A 155 -11.59 32.84 -7.38
CA GLU A 155 -11.85 34.01 -6.54
C GLU A 155 -12.96 33.65 -5.55
N GLU A 156 -12.57 33.00 -4.46
CA GLU A 156 -13.33 33.16 -3.22
C GLU A 156 -12.33 33.43 -2.09
N LYS A 157 -12.36 34.68 -1.62
CA LYS A 157 -11.57 35.18 -0.50
C LYS A 157 -11.98 34.43 0.77
N ILE A 158 -11.24 33.40 1.12
CA ILE A 158 -11.29 32.84 2.46
C ILE A 158 -10.55 33.83 3.37
N GLN A 159 -11.31 34.70 4.04
CA GLN A 159 -10.76 35.51 5.13
C GLN A 159 -10.36 34.56 6.26
N PRO A 160 -9.13 34.64 6.81
CA PRO A 160 -8.79 33.86 7.99
C PRO A 160 -9.68 34.33 9.15
N ARG A 161 -10.53 33.44 9.66
CA ARG A 161 -11.30 33.67 10.88
C ARG A 161 -10.33 33.66 12.05
N ILE A 162 -9.94 34.84 12.52
CA ILE A 162 -9.23 35.00 13.79
C ILE A 162 -10.17 34.53 14.89
N VAL A 163 -9.83 33.41 15.52
CA VAL A 163 -10.52 32.96 16.73
C VAL A 163 -9.91 33.72 17.89
N ASN A 164 -10.56 34.80 18.31
CA ASN A 164 -10.27 35.44 19.58
C ASN A 164 -10.75 34.50 20.70
N HIS A 165 -9.84 33.73 21.28
CA HIS A 165 -10.11 33.09 22.56
C HIS A 165 -9.71 34.06 23.68
N ALA A 166 -10.63 34.99 23.97
CA ALA A 166 -10.63 35.70 25.23
C ALA A 166 -11.53 34.94 26.19
N MET A 167 -10.94 34.12 27.05
CA MET A 167 -11.49 33.76 28.35
C MET A 167 -10.33 33.66 29.34
N GLU A 168 -10.22 34.66 30.20
CA GLU A 168 -9.58 34.54 31.50
C GLU A 168 -10.42 33.61 32.39
N VAL A 169 -9.77 32.74 33.16
CA VAL A 169 -9.69 32.79 34.64
C VAL A 169 -9.04 31.47 35.15
N LYS A 170 -7.99 31.65 35.98
CA LYS A 170 -7.42 30.81 37.08
C LYS A 170 -7.72 29.29 37.06
N GLU A 171 -6.74 28.40 37.11
CA GLU A 171 -5.87 28.13 38.28
C GLU A 171 -4.48 27.64 37.81
N LYS A 172 -3.43 28.34 38.25
CA LYS A 172 -2.03 27.89 38.19
C LYS A 172 -1.57 27.82 39.63
N GLU A 173 -1.64 26.64 40.25
CA GLU A 173 -0.95 26.37 41.53
C GLU A 173 -0.87 24.88 41.92
N GLU A 174 -1.48 23.93 41.17
CA GLU A 174 -1.41 22.48 41.50
C GLU A 174 -0.47 21.63 40.60
N ASP A 175 -0.02 22.12 39.45
CA ASP A 175 0.77 21.32 38.49
C ASP A 175 2.23 21.06 38.94
N ASP A 176 2.80 21.91 39.81
CA ASP A 176 4.20 21.78 40.25
C ASP A 176 4.41 20.63 41.25
N GLU A 177 3.35 20.07 41.83
CA GLU A 177 3.43 18.99 42.84
C GLU A 177 3.52 17.58 42.23
N LEU A 178 3.16 17.41 40.95
CA LEU A 178 3.14 16.14 40.23
C LEU A 178 4.41 15.91 39.38
N GLU A 179 5.16 16.96 39.09
CA GLU A 179 6.43 16.85 38.33
C GLU A 179 7.59 16.28 39.16
N ILE A 180 7.46 16.27 40.49
CA ILE A 180 8.50 15.78 41.39
C ILE A 180 8.26 14.30 41.72
N PRO A 181 9.15 13.38 41.32
CA PRO A 181 9.01 11.96 41.66
C PRO A 181 8.94 11.74 43.17
N ALA A 182 8.05 10.83 43.61
CA ALA A 182 7.72 10.58 45.02
C ALA A 182 8.93 10.34 45.95
N PHE A 183 10.06 9.89 45.40
CA PHE A 183 11.31 9.70 46.15
C PHE A 183 11.94 11.02 46.63
N ILE A 184 11.84 12.12 45.86
CA ILE A 184 12.39 13.43 46.25
C ILE A 184 11.53 14.08 47.33
N ARG A 185 10.19 13.97 47.23
CA ARG A 185 9.23 14.49 48.21
C ARG A 185 9.55 14.00 49.63
N ARG A 186 9.81 12.70 49.77
CA ARG A 186 10.11 12.07 51.08
C ARG A 186 11.46 12.47 51.69
N LYS A 187 12.38 13.03 50.91
CA LYS A 187 13.71 13.47 51.40
C LYS A 187 13.70 14.91 51.91
N MET A 188 12.77 15.75 51.45
CA MET A 188 12.65 17.14 51.88
C MET A 188 11.93 17.30 53.23
N GLU A 189 11.16 16.30 53.64
CA GLU A 189 10.35 16.31 54.86
C GLU A 189 11.06 15.74 56.10
N LYS A 190 12.39 15.58 56.05
CA LYS A 190 13.22 15.02 57.13
C LYS A 190 14.43 15.88 57.45
#